data_AF-A0A9E2TT41-F1
#
_entry.id   AF-A0A9E2TT41-F1
#
_cell.length_a   1.000
_cell.length_b   1.000
_cell.length_c   1.000
_cell.angle_alpha   90.00
_cell.angle_beta   90.00
_cell.angle_gamma   90.00
#
_symmetry.space_group_name_H-M   'P 1'
#
loop_
_entity.id
_entity.type
_entity.pdbx_description
1 polymer ?
#
loop_
_entity_poly.entity_id
_entity_poly.type
_entity_poly.pdbx_seq_one_letter_code
_entity_poly.pdbx_strand_id
1 'polypeptide(L)'
;VNFLGKETAFINGLSQLPYFTQLPCYLSRFKRVKRGHYEIELVKIGEPPFKKGDLTVLKNYVKESEGLIRSDPSQYLWSHKRWKYKREENEELIKL
;
A
#
# COMPACT_ATOMS: atom_id res chain seq x y z
N VAL A 1 8.25 -6.40 2.18
CA VAL A 1 8.34 -4.93 2.34
C VAL A 1 8.22 -4.59 3.83
N ASN A 2 8.94 -3.60 4.35
CA ASN A 2 8.79 -3.17 5.73
C ASN A 2 7.50 -2.35 5.90
N PHE A 3 6.65 -2.71 6.85
CA PHE A 3 5.43 -1.99 7.21
C PHE A 3 5.23 -1.93 8.73
N LEU A 4 5.18 -0.71 9.27
CA LEU A 4 5.16 -0.40 10.70
C LEU A 4 6.31 -1.09 11.47
N GLY A 5 7.49 -1.12 10.86
CA GLY A 5 8.71 -1.68 11.46
C GLY A 5 8.82 -3.19 11.36
N LYS A 6 7.90 -3.89 10.69
CA LYS A 6 7.93 -5.34 10.51
C LYS A 6 7.87 -5.72 9.04
N GLU A 7 8.66 -6.71 8.64
CA GLU A 7 8.54 -7.27 7.28
C GLU A 7 7.17 -7.93 7.10
N THR A 8 6.53 -7.64 5.97
CA THR A 8 5.25 -8.22 5.59
C THR A 8 5.11 -8.32 4.07
N ALA A 9 4.25 -9.24 3.65
CA ALA A 9 3.84 -9.40 2.26
C ALA A 9 2.79 -8.33 1.87
N PHE A 10 2.82 -7.92 0.62
CA PHE A 10 1.82 -7.07 -0.01
C PHE A 10 1.37 -7.71 -1.32
N ILE A 11 0.21 -7.29 -1.81
CA ILE A 11 -0.38 -7.81 -3.04
C ILE A 11 0.42 -7.30 -4.25
N ASN A 12 0.84 -8.22 -5.13
CA ASN A 12 1.61 -7.90 -6.35
C ASN A 12 0.86 -7.03 -7.35
N GLY A 13 -0.47 -6.95 -7.26
CA GLY A 13 -1.29 -6.09 -8.11
C GLY A 13 -0.87 -4.61 -8.08
N LEU A 14 -0.30 -4.13 -6.97
CA LEU A 14 0.21 -2.76 -6.85
C LEU A 14 1.46 -2.49 -7.71
N SER A 15 2.15 -3.52 -8.21
CA SER A 15 3.26 -3.37 -9.18
C SER A 15 2.86 -3.84 -10.59
N GLN A 16 2.04 -4.88 -10.69
CA GLN A 16 1.65 -5.44 -11.99
C GLN A 16 0.64 -4.58 -12.74
N LEU A 17 -0.38 -4.05 -12.05
CA LEU A 17 -1.43 -3.27 -12.71
C LEU A 17 -0.91 -1.99 -13.37
N PRO A 18 -0.06 -1.17 -12.71
CA PRO A 18 0.52 0.02 -13.34
C PRO A 18 1.35 -0.32 -14.59
N TYR A 19 2.09 -1.44 -14.55
CA TYR A 19 2.86 -1.92 -15.69
C TYR A 19 1.96 -2.28 -16.89
N PHE A 20 0.82 -2.94 -16.65
CA PHE A 20 -0.09 -3.33 -17.73
C PHE A 20 -0.91 -2.15 -18.28
N THR A 21 -1.35 -1.23 -17.41
CA THR A 21 -2.25 -0.14 -17.81
C THR A 21 -1.52 1.12 -18.26
N GLN A 22 -0.29 1.34 -17.77
CA GLN A 22 0.47 2.58 -17.97
C GLN A 22 -0.32 3.84 -17.59
N LEU A 23 -1.18 3.74 -16.56
CA LEU A 23 -1.99 4.85 -16.06
C LEU A 23 -1.45 5.41 -14.73
N PRO A 24 -1.58 6.72 -14.48
CA PRO A 24 -1.25 7.28 -13.16
C PRO A 24 -2.02 6.58 -12.04
N CYS A 25 -1.32 6.30 -10.94
CA CYS A 25 -1.86 5.59 -9.80
C CYS A 25 -2.08 6.55 -8.64
N TYR A 26 -3.23 6.46 -8.00
CA TYR A 26 -3.61 7.28 -6.85
C TYR A 26 -4.02 6.39 -5.67
N LEU A 27 -3.63 6.79 -4.47
CA LEU A 27 -4.16 6.27 -3.21
C LEU A 27 -5.27 7.19 -2.73
N SER A 28 -6.40 6.61 -2.33
CA SER A 28 -7.47 7.34 -1.67
C SER A 28 -7.20 7.43 -0.18
N ARG A 29 -6.92 8.64 0.30
CA ARG A 29 -6.72 8.95 1.71
C ARG A 29 -8.07 9.28 2.34
N PHE A 30 -8.56 8.40 3.20
CA PHE A 30 -9.85 8.57 3.88
C PHE A 30 -9.65 9.22 5.25
N LYS A 31 -10.43 10.27 5.53
CA LYS A 31 -10.49 10.91 6.84
C LYS A 31 -11.94 11.05 7.28
N ARG A 32 -12.26 10.53 8.46
CA ARG A 32 -13.58 10.73 9.07
C ARG A 32 -13.60 12.09 9.78
N VAL A 33 -14.41 13.02 9.29
CA VAL A 33 -14.52 14.37 9.87
C VAL A 33 -15.53 14.40 11.02
N LYS A 34 -16.67 13.72 10.83
CA LYS A 34 -17.71 13.53 11.86
C LYS A 34 -18.53 12.28 11.54
N ARG A 35 -19.52 11.94 12.38
CA ARG A 35 -20.40 10.78 12.12
C ARG A 35 -21.08 10.94 10.75
N GLY A 36 -20.92 9.93 9.90
CA GLY A 36 -21.49 9.90 8.55
C GLY A 36 -20.84 10.84 7.52
N HIS A 37 -19.75 11.53 7.87
CA HIS A 37 -19.08 12.47 6.95
C HIS A 37 -17.60 12.13 6.83
N TYR A 38 -17.17 11.91 5.59
CA TYR A 38 -15.82 11.53 5.24
C TYR A 38 -15.28 12.49 4.19
N GLU A 39 -14.00 12.79 4.31
CA GLU A 39 -13.21 13.49 3.31
C GLU A 39 -12.29 12.48 2.64
N ILE A 40 -12.15 12.60 1.32
CA ILE A 40 -11.28 11.74 0.51
C ILE A 40 -10.33 12.64 -0.26
N GLU A 41 -9.03 12.40 -0.08
CA GLU A 41 -7.98 13.03 -0.87
C GLU A 41 -7.34 11.98 -1.78
N LEU A 42 -7.19 12.29 -3.07
CA LEU A 42 -6.50 11.44 -4.02
C LEU A 42 -5.02 11.82 -4.07
N VAL A 43 -4.18 10.98 -3.47
CA VAL A 43 -2.73 11.18 -3.43
C VAL A 43 -2.10 10.43 -4.58
N LYS A 44 -1.40 11.12 -5.48
CA LYS A 44 -0.67 10.47 -6.57
C LYS A 44 0.48 9.64 -5.99
N ILE A 45 0.50 8.34 -6.28
CA ILE A 45 1.51 7.38 -5.80
C ILE A 45 2.38 6.79 -6.93
N GLY A 46 2.10 7.15 -8.19
CA GLY A 46 2.97 6.83 -9.32
C GLY A 46 2.41 7.34 -10.64
N GLU A 47 3.28 7.45 -11.64
CA GLU A 47 2.94 7.85 -13.00
C GLU A 47 3.83 7.12 -14.02
N PRO A 48 3.32 6.86 -15.24
CA PRO A 48 4.08 6.18 -16.27
C PRO A 48 5.32 7.00 -16.69
N PRO A 49 6.37 6.35 -17.23
CA PRO A 49 6.40 4.95 -17.65
C PRO A 49 6.73 3.97 -16.52
N PHE A 50 5.95 2.89 -16.41
CA PHE A 50 6.21 1.80 -15.47
C PHE A 50 6.91 0.63 -16.17
N LYS A 51 7.90 0.02 -15.49
CA LYS A 51 8.63 -1.15 -15.99
C LYS A 51 8.13 -2.43 -15.33
N LYS A 52 8.36 -3.59 -15.98
CA LYS A 52 8.06 -4.89 -15.37
C LYS A 52 8.83 -5.02 -14.06
N GLY A 53 8.12 -5.34 -12.97
CA GLY A 53 8.70 -5.47 -11.64
C GLY A 53 8.99 -4.16 -10.93
N ASP A 54 8.52 -3.03 -11.44
CA ASP A 54 8.62 -1.74 -10.75
C ASP A 54 7.81 -1.76 -9.44
N LEU A 55 8.50 -1.55 -8.32
CA LEU A 55 7.91 -1.53 -6.99
C LEU A 55 7.62 -0.11 -6.47
N THR A 56 7.78 0.93 -7.31
CA THR A 56 7.62 2.34 -6.91
C THR A 56 6.23 2.60 -6.34
N VAL A 57 5.18 2.19 -7.06
CA VAL A 57 3.78 2.36 -6.62
C VAL A 57 3.53 1.62 -5.30
N LEU A 58 4.04 0.40 -5.16
CA LEU A 58 3.94 -0.38 -3.91
C LEU A 58 4.64 0.34 -2.74
N LYS A 59 5.86 0.84 -2.94
CA LYS A 59 6.62 1.55 -1.88
C LYS A 59 5.92 2.84 -1.46
N ASN A 60 5.40 3.59 -2.42
CA ASN A 60 4.65 4.82 -2.14
C ASN A 60 3.34 4.50 -1.42
N TYR A 61 2.60 3.47 -1.85
CA TYR A 61 1.41 2.98 -1.15
C TYR A 61 1.71 2.63 0.31
N VAL A 62 2.78 1.88 0.57
CA VAL A 62 3.20 1.50 1.92
C VAL A 62 3.51 2.75 2.78
N LYS A 63 4.30 3.68 2.24
CA LYS A 63 4.65 4.93 2.92
C LYS A 63 3.42 5.76 3.28
N GLU A 64 2.52 5.99 2.32
CA GLU A 64 1.28 6.76 2.55
C GLU A 64 0.34 6.06 3.54
N SER A 65 0.23 4.72 3.46
CA SER A 65 -0.57 3.93 4.41
C SER A 65 -0.03 4.03 5.84
N GLU A 66 1.30 3.97 6.03
CA GLU A 66 1.89 4.18 7.35
C GLU A 66 1.65 5.59 7.88
N GLY A 67 1.78 6.60 7.02
CA GLY A 67 1.51 7.99 7.37
C GLY A 67 0.08 8.16 7.89
N LEU A 68 -0.89 7.56 7.20
CA LEU A 68 -2.29 7.55 7.63
C LEU A 68 -2.48 6.92 9.00
N ILE A 69 -1.94 5.72 9.19
CA ILE A 69 -2.04 4.99 10.46
C ILE A 69 -1.39 5.77 11.61
N ARG A 70 -0.25 6.42 11.36
CA ARG A 70 0.42 7.24 12.38
C ARG A 70 -0.37 8.50 12.72
N SER A 71 -1.03 9.11 11.73
CA SER A 71 -1.83 10.32 11.92
C SER A 71 -3.11 10.07 12.72
N ASP A 72 -3.80 8.95 12.46
CA ASP A 72 -4.97 8.51 13.21
C ASP A 72 -5.02 6.97 13.27
N PRO A 73 -4.39 6.37 14.30
CA PRO A 73 -4.37 4.91 14.45
C PRO A 73 -5.76 4.31 14.54
N SER A 74 -6.77 5.06 15.03
CA SER A 74 -8.12 4.54 15.24
C SER A 74 -8.84 4.16 13.94
N GLN A 75 -8.43 4.74 12.80
CA GLN A 75 -9.03 4.47 11.49
C GLN A 75 -8.51 3.19 10.84
N TYR A 76 -7.44 2.60 11.36
CA TYR A 76 -6.92 1.35 10.83
C TYR A 76 -7.68 0.14 11.38
N LEU A 77 -7.95 -0.85 10.53
CA LEU A 77 -8.64 -2.08 10.93
C LEU A 77 -7.68 -3.02 11.68
N TRP A 78 -7.41 -2.76 12.96
CA TRP A 78 -6.48 -3.53 13.79
C TRP A 78 -6.88 -4.99 14.02
N SER A 79 -8.15 -5.34 13.79
CA SER A 79 -8.61 -6.74 13.83
C SER A 79 -8.04 -7.59 12.69
N HIS A 80 -7.52 -6.96 11.63
CA HIS A 80 -6.86 -7.68 10.54
C HIS A 80 -5.52 -8.25 11.01
N LYS A 81 -5.33 -9.56 10.88
CA LYS A 81 -4.06 -10.27 11.16
C LYS A 81 -3.02 -9.96 10.07
N ARG A 82 -2.59 -8.71 9.97
CA ARG A 82 -1.71 -8.19 8.90
C ARG A 82 -0.36 -8.91 8.82
N TRP A 83 0.21 -9.28 9.97
CA TRP A 83 1.51 -9.95 10.10
C TRP A 83 1.37 -11.45 10.42
N LYS A 84 0.37 -12.11 9.80
CA LYS A 84 0.18 -13.56 9.99
C LYS A 84 1.24 -14.41 9.29
N TYR A 85 1.77 -13.93 8.17
CA TYR A 85 2.84 -14.59 7.44
C TYR A 85 4.18 -14.01 7.89
N LYS A 86 5.06 -14.88 8.37
CA LYS A 86 6.48 -14.58 8.54
C LYS A 86 7.21 -15.05 7.29
N ARG A 87 8.29 -14.37 6.93
CA ARG A 87 9.16 -14.82 5.85
C ARG A 87 9.78 -16.17 6.25
N GLU A 88 9.44 -17.23 5.54
CA GLU A 88 10.18 -18.49 5.65
C GLU A 88 11.51 -18.34 4.88
N GLU A 89 12.60 -18.93 5.37
CA GLU A 89 13.95 -18.78 4.80
C GLU A 89 14.04 -19.17 3.30
N ASN A 90 13.06 -19.93 2.78
CA ASN A 90 13.03 -20.49 1.43
C ASN A 90 11.96 -19.91 0.49
N GLU A 91 11.24 -18.84 0.85
CA GLU A 91 10.25 -18.24 -0.06
C GLU A 91 10.88 -17.20 -1.01
N GLU A 92 10.89 -17.52 -2.31
CA GLU A 92 11.33 -16.63 -3.38
C GLU A 92 10.55 -15.32 -3.41
N LEU A 93 11.30 -14.22 -3.56
CA LEU A 93 10.92 -12.89 -3.09
C LEU A 93 9.81 -12.19 -3.86
N ILE A 94 9.47 -12.58 -5.09
CA ILE A 94 8.30 -12.16 -5.89
C ILE A 94 8.36 -13.06 -7.14
N LYS A 95 7.32 -13.85 -7.44
CA LYS A 95 7.16 -14.42 -8.79
C LYS A 95 6.79 -13.29 -9.75
N LEU A 96 7.76 -12.80 -10.53
CA LEU A 96 7.61 -11.77 -11.58
C LEU A 96 7.21 -12.36 -12.94
#